data_AF-A0A2T2VZJ7-F1
#
_entry.id   AF-A0A2T2VZJ7-F1
#
_cell.length_a   1.000
_cell.length_b   1.000
_cell.length_c   1.000
_cell.angle_alpha   90.00
_cell.angle_beta   90.00
_cell.angle_gamma   90.00
#
_symmetry.space_group_name_H-M   'P 1'
#
loop_
_entity.id
_entity.type
_entity.pdbx_description
1 polymer ?
#
loop_
_entity_poly.entity_id
_entity_poly.type
_entity_poly.pdbx_seq_one_letter_code
_entity_poly.pdbx_strand_id
1 'polypeptide(L)' 'VQGFTNRQIGERLFLSPRTVQTHLSNMLTKLNLENRSQIVRFAFEQGYRMPEGEEE' A
#
# COMPACT_ATOMS: atom_id res chain seq x y z
N VAL A 1 3.57 0.48 -9.53
CA VAL A 1 3.68 0.60 -8.06
C VAL A 1 4.66 1.71 -7.76
N GLN A 2 4.22 2.76 -7.06
CA GLN A 2 5.07 3.95 -6.82
C GLN A 2 6.21 3.72 -5.79
N GLY A 3 6.30 2.53 -5.19
CA GLY A 3 7.48 2.10 -4.42
C GLY A 3 7.70 2.80 -3.08
N PHE A 4 6.75 3.61 -2.60
CA PHE A 4 6.95 4.42 -1.40
C PHE A 4 7.21 3.61 -0.13
N THR A 5 8.16 4.10 0.66
CA THR A 5 8.42 3.64 2.03
C THR A 5 7.26 4.02 2.96
N ASN A 6 7.14 3.35 4.10
CA ASN A 6 6.09 3.66 5.09
C ASN A 6 6.17 5.12 5.57
N ARG A 7 7.38 5.69 5.63
CA ARG A 7 7.59 7.10 5.98
C ARG A 7 7.03 8.04 4.92
N GLN A 8 7.37 7.81 3.66
CA GLN A 8 6.87 8.59 2.52
C GLN A 8 5.34 8.48 2.34
N ILE A 9 4.76 7.32 2.67
CA ILE A 9 3.29 7.14 2.69
C ILE A 9 2.70 7.95 3.86
N GLY A 10 3.32 7.87 5.03
CA GLY A 10 2.91 8.62 6.21
C GLY A 10 2.91 10.13 5.99
N GLU A 11 3.99 10.65 5.40
CA GLU A 11 4.11 12.07 5.05
C GLU A 11 3.00 12.53 4.09
N ARG A 12 2.68 11.76 3.05
CA ARG A 12 1.61 12.09 2.09
C ARG A 12 0.20 12.02 2.67
N LEU A 13 -0.02 11.11 3.62
CA LEU A 13 -1.34 10.86 4.21
C LEU A 13 -1.51 11.53 5.58
N PHE A 14 -0.54 12.33 6.04
CA PHE A 14 -0.52 12.92 7.38
C PHE A 14 -0.62 11.87 8.52
N LEU A 15 0.02 10.71 8.32
CA LEU A 15 0.05 9.58 9.26
C LEU A 15 1.47 9.30 9.77
N SER A 16 1.56 8.71 10.95
CA SER A 16 2.85 8.17 11.41
C SER A 16 3.28 6.97 10.57
N PRO A 17 4.60 6.74 10.35
CA PRO A 17 5.08 5.54 9.65
C PRO A 17 4.62 4.23 10.32
N ARG A 18 4.43 4.26 11.64
CA ARG A 18 3.92 3.14 12.43
C ARG A 18 2.46 2.84 12.10
N THR A 19 1.63 3.87 11.94
CA THR A 19 0.23 3.72 11.53
C THR A 19 0.14 3.04 10.17
N VAL A 20 0.98 3.46 9.20
CA VAL A 20 1.06 2.81 7.87
C VAL A 20 1.46 1.34 7.99
N GLN A 21 2.45 1.02 8.82
CA GLN A 21 2.84 -0.37 9.08
C GLN A 21 1.68 -1.19 9.64
N THR A 22 0.94 -0.66 10.62
CA THR A 22 -0.24 -1.33 11.20
C THR A 22 -1.31 -1.59 10.14
N HIS A 23 -1.58 -0.64 9.24
CA HIS A 23 -2.51 -0.86 8.13
C HIS A 23 -2.03 -1.97 7.19
N LEU A 24 -0.74 -2.01 6.85
CA LEU A 24 -0.16 -3.08 6.03
C LEU A 24 -0.31 -4.45 6.71
N SER A 25 0.04 -4.57 7.99
CA SER A 25 -0.14 -5.82 8.76
C SER A 25 -1.61 -6.26 8.79
N ASN A 26 -2.54 -5.33 9.01
CA ASN A 26 -3.96 -5.64 9.00
C ASN A 26 -4.46 -6.12 7.62
N MET A 27 -3.96 -5.53 6.53
CA MET A 27 -4.29 -5.97 5.17
C MET A 27 -3.74 -7.38 4.89
N LEU A 28 -2.50 -7.66 5.28
CA LEU A 28 -1.90 -9.00 5.16
C LEU A 28 -2.75 -10.06 5.87
N THR A 29 -3.10 -9.81 7.13
CA THR A 29 -3.93 -10.75 7.91
C THR A 29 -5.31 -10.93 7.30
N LYS A 30 -6.00 -9.85 6.91
CA LYS A 30 -7.37 -9.91 6.37
C LYS A 30 -7.44 -10.60 5.01
N LEU A 31 -6.39 -10.48 4.20
CA LEU A 31 -6.31 -11.06 2.85
C LEU A 31 -5.60 -12.41 2.84
N ASN A 32 -5.15 -12.91 4.01
CA ASN A 32 -4.33 -14.11 4.14
C ASN A 32 -3.07 -14.09 3.24
N LEU A 33 -2.34 -12.98 3.29
CA LEU A 33 -1.12 -12.74 2.52
C LEU A 33 0.09 -12.60 3.45
N GLU A 34 1.27 -12.89 2.93
CA GLU A 34 2.52 -12.96 3.70
C GLU A 34 3.39 -11.71 3.55
N ASN A 35 3.30 -11.00 2.41
CA ASN A 35 4.15 -9.85 2.15
C ASN A 35 3.50 -8.77 1.28
N ARG A 36 4.10 -7.58 1.29
CA ARG A 36 3.62 -6.40 0.58
C ARG A 36 3.51 -6.60 -0.94
N SER A 37 4.39 -7.40 -1.54
CA SER A 37 4.34 -7.68 -2.98
C SER A 37 3.10 -8.49 -3.34
N GLN A 38 2.64 -9.38 -2.45
CA GLN A 38 1.38 -10.07 -2.63
C GLN A 38 0.17 -9.13 -2.53
N ILE A 39 0.20 -8.11 -1.66
CA ILE A 39 -0.87 -7.08 -1.61
C ILE A 39 -0.97 -6.37 -2.97
N VAL A 40 0.17 -5.99 -3.55
CA VAL A 40 0.23 -5.35 -4.86
C VAL A 40 -0.39 -6.25 -5.92
N ARG A 41 0.02 -7.53 -5.97
CA ARG A 41 -0.50 -8.49 -6.94
C ARG A 41 -2.00 -8.70 -6.76
N PHE A 42 -2.45 -8.89 -5.53
CA PHE A 42 -3.87 -9.02 -5.18
C PHE A 42 -4.66 -7.82 -5.69
N ALA A 43 -4.19 -6.59 -5.47
CA ALA A 43 -4.86 -5.40 -5.95
C ALA A 43 -5.05 -5.42 -7.48
N PHE A 44 -4.01 -5.77 -8.25
CA PHE A 44 -4.11 -5.90 -9.70
C PHE A 44 -5.09 -7.00 -10.14
N GLU A 45 -5.09 -8.15 -9.47
CA GLU A 45 -6.03 -9.25 -9.75
C GLU A 45 -7.48 -8.85 -9.45
N GLN A 46 -7.71 -7.97 -8.48
CA GLN A 46 -9.01 -7.40 -8.17
C GLN A 46 -9.41 -6.22 -9.08
N GLY A 47 -8.64 -5.93 -10.13
CA GLY A 47 -8.96 -4.87 -11.08
C GLY A 47 -8.58 -3.46 -10.62
N TYR A 48 -7.80 -3.32 -9.53
CA TYR A 48 -7.21 -2.04 -9.16
C TYR A 48 -6.25 -1.60 -10.27
N ARG A 49 -6.56 -0.48 -10.91
CA ARG A 49 -5.70 0.19 -11.88
C ARG A 49 -5.08 1.39 -11.18
N MET A 50 -3.79 1.60 -11.41
CA MET A 50 -3.17 2.86 -10.99
C MET A 50 -3.93 4.01 -11.67
N PRO A 51 -4.30 5.08 -10.95
CA PRO A 51 -4.84 6.26 -11.58
C PRO A 51 -3.82 6.77 -12.61
N GLU A 52 -4.29 6.99 -13.83
CA GLU A 52 -3.47 7.58 -14.90
C GLU A 52 -3.22 9.05 -14.53
N GLY A 53 -1.97 9.36 -14.17
CA GLY A 53 -1.48 10.73 -14.06
C GLY A 53 -1.71 11.44 -12.71
N GLU A 54 -0.64 11.53 -11.94
CA GLU A 54 -0.24 12.80 -11.31
C GLU A 54 1.26 12.95 -11.62
N GLU A 55 1.56 13.25 -12.88
CA GLU A 55 2.81 13.95 -13.23
C GLU A 55 2.54 15.43 -12.93
N GLU A 56 2.97 15.89 -11.76
CA GLU A 56 3.28 17.30 -11.51
C GLU A 56 4.79 17.47 -11.34
#